data_AF-A0A195BLN4-F1
#
_entry.id   AF-A0A195BLN4-F1
#
_cell.length_a   1.000
_cell.length_b   1.000
_cell.length_c   1.000
_cell.angle_alpha   90.00
_cell.angle_beta   90.00
_cell.angle_gamma   90.00
#
_symmetry.space_group_name_H-M   'P 1'
#
loop_
_entity.id
_entity.type
_entity.pdbx_description
1 polymer ?
#
loop_
_entity_poly.entity_id
_entity_poly.type
_entity_poly.pdbx_seq_one_letter_code
_entity_poly.pdbx_strand_id
1 'polypeptide(L)'
;MFSIFNSASSHTSSKSRYISHTLMRRYVLTLTAYKFLDIEIVVGPTSHVEIAISDNRGNRIILPHATWKASIERCTDIERLMQSTSFAPSSVRDLMIEIVKMRNMNVVKLSLREICLYMKP
;
A
#
# COMPACT_ATOMS: atom_id res chain seq x y z
N MET A 1 -16.86 9.68 16.62
CA MET A 1 -17.60 8.47 17.02
C MET A 1 -17.77 7.62 15.77
N PHE A 2 -17.56 6.29 15.88
CA PHE A 2 -17.77 5.24 14.85
C PHE A 2 -16.73 5.14 13.72
N SER A 3 -16.23 3.98 13.27
CA SER A 3 -16.57 2.56 13.51
C SER A 3 -15.34 1.67 13.26
N ILE A 4 -15.16 0.61 14.06
CA ILE A 4 -14.21 -0.47 13.78
C ILE A 4 -14.96 -1.52 12.96
N PHE A 5 -14.68 -1.60 11.66
CA PHE A 5 -15.14 -2.72 10.84
C PHE A 5 -14.25 -3.94 11.12
N ASN A 6 -14.80 -4.92 11.82
CA ASN A 6 -14.20 -6.23 11.97
C ASN A 6 -14.57 -7.03 10.70
N SER A 7 -13.63 -7.27 9.79
CA SER A 7 -13.83 -8.13 8.61
C SER A 7 -13.12 -9.45 8.84
N ALA A 8 -13.89 -10.54 8.97
CA ALA A 8 -13.36 -11.89 9.01
C ALA A 8 -12.81 -12.27 7.63
N SER A 9 -11.48 -12.34 7.52
CA SER A 9 -10.78 -12.86 6.34
C SER A 9 -10.60 -14.36 6.49
N SER A 10 -11.37 -15.15 5.76
CA SER A 10 -11.24 -16.60 5.70
C SER A 10 -10.31 -16.99 4.54
N HIS A 11 -9.01 -17.05 4.79
CA HIS A 11 -8.08 -17.78 3.94
C HIS A 11 -7.58 -19.01 4.69
N THR A 12 -7.86 -20.19 4.13
CA THR A 12 -7.52 -21.49 4.69
C THR A 12 -5.99 -21.66 4.69
N SER A 13 -5.36 -21.40 5.84
CA SER A 13 -3.99 -21.82 6.12
C SER A 13 -4.00 -22.76 7.32
N SER A 14 -3.32 -23.90 7.17
CA SER A 14 -3.29 -25.05 8.06
C SER A 14 -3.12 -24.70 9.54
N LYS A 15 -3.94 -25.36 10.38
CA LYS A 15 -3.99 -25.32 11.86
C LYS A 15 -2.69 -24.90 12.54
N SER A 16 -2.71 -23.70 13.12
CA SER A 16 -1.95 -23.38 14.33
C SER A 16 -2.94 -22.83 15.36
N ARG A 17 -2.90 -23.35 16.59
CA ARG A 17 -3.87 -23.11 17.68
C ARG A 17 -3.71 -21.73 18.34
N TYR A 18 -3.23 -20.73 17.61
CA TYR A 18 -2.96 -19.40 18.14
C TYR A 18 -3.99 -18.41 17.61
N ILE A 19 -4.65 -17.73 18.54
CA ILE A 19 -5.52 -16.60 18.23
C ILE A 19 -4.61 -15.46 17.79
N SER A 20 -4.44 -15.31 16.47
CA SER A 20 -3.83 -14.12 15.91
C SER A 20 -4.78 -12.95 16.15
N HIS A 21 -4.38 -12.05 17.04
CA HIS A 21 -5.06 -10.79 17.22
C HIS A 21 -4.41 -9.79 16.27
N THR A 22 -5.23 -9.31 15.34
CA THR A 22 -4.80 -8.35 14.34
C THR A 22 -5.35 -6.98 14.70
N LEU A 23 -4.47 -5.99 14.84
CA LEU A 23 -4.87 -4.58 14.91
C LEU A 23 -4.63 -3.96 13.53
N MET A 24 -5.71 -3.62 12.83
CA MET A 24 -5.63 -3.00 11.51
C MET A 24 -6.14 -1.57 11.56
N ARG A 25 -5.39 -0.65 10.96
CA ARG A 25 -5.84 0.72 10.70
C ARG A 25 -5.74 1.03 9.22
N ARG A 26 -6.85 1.50 8.65
CA ARG A 26 -6.97 1.86 7.23
C ARG A 26 -7.01 3.38 7.07
N TYR A 27 -6.19 3.89 6.16
CA TYR A 27 -6.14 5.29 5.78
C TYR A 27 -6.56 5.45 4.33
N VAL A 28 -7.51 6.34 4.07
CA VAL A 28 -7.98 6.64 2.72
C VAL A 28 -6.92 7.47 1.99
N LEU A 29 -6.44 7.00 0.84
CA LEU A 29 -5.42 7.70 0.05
C LEU A 29 -6.00 8.61 -1.03
N THR A 30 -7.26 8.38 -1.41
CA THR A 30 -7.94 9.13 -2.48
C THR A 30 -9.31 9.61 -2.01
N LEU A 31 -9.76 10.79 -2.45
CA LEU A 31 -11.10 11.32 -2.11
C LEU A 31 -12.25 10.33 -2.36
N THR A 32 -12.12 9.47 -3.37
CA THR A 32 -13.12 8.47 -3.74
C THR A 32 -13.08 7.20 -2.88
N ALA A 33 -12.15 7.12 -1.92
CA ALA A 33 -11.94 5.93 -1.09
C ALA A 33 -11.79 4.64 -1.92
N TYR A 34 -11.12 4.70 -3.07
CA TYR A 34 -10.82 3.49 -3.85
C TYR A 34 -9.45 2.89 -3.53
N LYS A 35 -8.56 3.70 -2.97
CA LYS A 35 -7.19 3.33 -2.61
C LYS A 35 -6.96 3.64 -1.14
N PHE A 36 -6.28 2.74 -0.46
CA PHE A 36 -6.07 2.82 0.98
C PHE A 36 -4.66 2.35 1.37
N LEU A 37 -4.16 2.89 2.47
CA LEU A 37 -3.00 2.37 3.18
C LEU A 37 -3.52 1.58 4.39
N ASP A 38 -3.24 0.28 4.41
CA ASP A 38 -3.52 -0.62 5.52
C ASP A 38 -2.22 -0.79 6.34
N ILE A 39 -2.29 -0.48 7.63
CA ILE A 39 -1.25 -0.79 8.60
C ILE A 39 -1.82 -1.86 9.52
N GLU A 40 -1.21 -3.03 9.48
CA GLU A 40 -1.67 -4.22 10.18
C GLU A 40 -0.59 -4.69 11.15
N ILE A 41 -0.93 -4.81 12.43
CA ILE A 41 -0.07 -5.46 13.42
C ILE A 41 -0.56 -6.90 13.53
N VAL A 42 0.24 -7.82 13.02
CA VAL A 42 -0.03 -9.26 13.09
C VAL A 42 0.65 -9.78 14.35
N VAL A 43 -0.14 -10.18 15.34
CA VAL A 43 0.39 -10.75 16.58
C VAL A 43 0.32 -12.27 16.56
N GLY A 44 1.46 -12.90 16.83
CA GLY A 44 1.63 -14.34 16.86
C GLY A 44 2.95 -14.72 17.52
N PRO A 45 3.44 -15.95 17.35
CA PRO A 45 4.76 -16.34 17.83
C PRO A 45 5.89 -15.41 17.33
N THR A 46 5.72 -14.87 16.12
CA THR A 46 6.55 -13.82 15.54
C THR A 46 5.67 -12.62 15.17
N SER A 47 5.48 -11.72 16.14
CA SER A 47 4.74 -10.49 15.93
C SER A 47 5.47 -9.58 14.94
N HIS A 48 4.74 -9.05 13.96
CA HIS A 48 5.31 -8.12 12.98
C HIS A 48 4.26 -7.09 12.53
N VAL A 49 4.75 -6.05 11.86
CA VAL A 49 3.90 -5.02 11.24
C VAL A 49 3.95 -5.23 9.73
N GLU A 50 2.77 -5.33 9.14
CA GLU A 50 2.58 -5.35 7.70
C GLU A 50 2.00 -4.01 7.25
N ILE A 51 2.66 -3.39 6.27
CA ILE A 51 2.23 -2.14 5.66
C ILE A 51 1.90 -2.45 4.22
N ALA A 52 0.67 -2.16 3.80
CA ALA A 52 0.23 -2.45 2.46
C ALA A 52 -0.57 -1.31 1.85
N ILE A 53 -0.37 -1.08 0.56
CA ILE A 53 -1.24 -0.23 -0.23
C ILE A 53 -2.24 -1.15 -0.92
N SER A 54 -3.52 -0.88 -0.73
CA SER A 54 -4.61 -1.74 -1.19
C SER A 54 -5.62 -0.94 -2.03
N ASP A 55 -6.38 -1.64 -2.86
CA ASP A 55 -7.54 -1.09 -3.53
C ASP A 55 -8.82 -1.92 -3.31
N ASN A 56 -9.96 -1.34 -3.68
CA ASN A 56 -11.26 -1.99 -3.54
C ASN A 56 -11.48 -3.18 -4.49
N ARG A 57 -10.53 -3.46 -5.41
CA ARG A 57 -10.57 -4.60 -6.33
C ARG A 57 -9.77 -5.80 -5.80
N GLY A 58 -9.20 -5.67 -4.60
CA GLY A 58 -8.39 -6.72 -3.96
C GLY A 58 -6.92 -6.69 -4.37
N ASN A 59 -6.47 -5.70 -5.15
CA ASN A 59 -5.04 -5.55 -5.43
C ASN A 59 -4.34 -5.00 -4.20
N ARG A 60 -3.23 -5.62 -3.81
CA ARG A 60 -2.50 -5.27 -2.59
C ARG A 60 -1.00 -5.35 -2.80
N ILE A 61 -0.31 -4.23 -2.59
CA ILE A 61 1.15 -4.15 -2.57
C ILE A 61 1.58 -4.16 -1.10
N ILE A 62 2.13 -5.29 -0.65
CA ILE A 62 2.76 -5.38 0.68
C ILE A 62 4.16 -4.79 0.57
N LEU A 63 4.46 -3.78 1.40
CA LEU A 63 5.75 -3.12 1.42
C LEU A 63 6.68 -3.82 2.43
N PRO A 64 7.80 -4.43 1.98
CA PRO A 64 8.83 -4.87 2.89
C PRO A 64 9.33 -3.71 3.75
N HIS A 65 9.66 -3.96 5.01
CA HIS A 65 10.11 -2.92 5.95
C HIS A 65 11.24 -2.05 5.38
N ALA A 66 12.20 -2.67 4.67
CA ALA A 66 13.31 -1.96 4.04
C ALA A 66 12.86 -1.01 2.90
N THR A 67 11.84 -1.40 2.15
CA THR A 67 11.23 -0.59 1.08
C THR A 67 10.42 0.55 1.68
N TRP A 68 9.58 0.27 2.67
CA TRP A 68 8.83 1.30 3.39
C TRP A 68 9.76 2.37 4.00
N LYS A 69 10.81 1.94 4.69
CA LYS A 69 11.79 2.86 5.28
C LYS A 69 12.46 3.74 4.22
N ALA A 70 12.90 3.13 3.12
CA ALA A 70 13.52 3.88 2.02
C ALA A 70 12.54 4.84 1.34
N SER A 71 11.25 4.50 1.27
CA SER A 71 10.20 5.39 0.74
C SER A 71 10.03 6.62 1.62
N ILE A 72 10.01 6.43 2.95
CA ILE A 72 9.94 7.55 3.91
C ILE A 72 11.18 8.45 3.81
N GLU A 73 12.37 7.87 3.73
CA GLU A 73 13.62 8.62 3.58
C GLU A 73 13.65 9.46 2.29
N ARG A 74 12.95 9.03 1.24
CA ARG A 74 12.83 9.72 -0.04
C ARG A 74 11.48 10.40 -0.27
N CYS A 75 10.67 10.61 0.77
CA CYS A 75 9.32 11.17 0.63
C CYS A 75 9.33 12.53 -0.11
N THR A 76 10.30 13.39 0.18
CA THR A 76 10.42 14.71 -0.48
C THR A 76 10.75 14.61 -1.97
N ASP A 77 11.56 13.64 -2.37
CA ASP A 77 11.85 13.37 -3.79
C ASP A 77 10.60 12.85 -4.51
N ILE A 78 9.84 11.97 -3.86
CA ILE A 78 8.59 11.42 -4.39
C ILE A 78 7.54 12.53 -4.54
N GLU A 79 7.38 13.38 -3.53
CA GLU A 79 6.47 14.54 -3.60
C GLU A 79 6.88 15.49 -4.74
N ARG A 80 8.17 15.76 -4.89
CA ARG A 80 8.68 16.58 -6.00
C ARG A 80 8.42 15.93 -7.35
N LEU A 81 8.54 14.60 -7.47
CA LEU A 81 8.16 13.87 -8.67
C LEU A 81 6.68 14.06 -9.00
N MET A 82 5.79 13.94 -8.00
CA MET A 82 4.34 14.11 -8.17
C MET A 82 3.95 15.52 -8.61
N GLN A 83 4.71 16.53 -8.20
CA GLN A 83 4.52 17.93 -8.60
C GLN A 83 5.13 18.25 -9.97
N SER A 84 6.09 17.44 -10.43
CA SER A 84 6.76 17.66 -11.70
C SER A 84 5.92 17.13 -12.87
N THR A 85 6.06 17.75 -14.05
CA THR A 85 5.55 17.19 -15.32
C THR A 85 6.46 16.07 -15.85
N SER A 86 7.46 15.64 -15.07
CA SER A 86 8.40 14.61 -15.49
C SER A 86 7.75 13.24 -15.37
N PHE A 87 7.67 12.53 -16.50
CA PHE A 87 7.21 11.15 -16.58
C PHE A 87 8.33 10.15 -16.25
N ALA A 88 9.49 10.62 -15.79
CA ALA A 88 10.60 9.74 -15.45
C ALA A 88 10.23 8.85 -14.25
N PRO A 89 10.30 7.51 -14.37
CA PRO A 89 10.03 6.62 -13.26
C PRO A 89 11.08 6.81 -12.16
N SER A 90 10.62 6.82 -10.91
CA SER A 90 11.47 6.79 -9.73
C SER A 90 11.38 5.41 -9.09
N SER A 91 12.54 4.84 -8.76
CA SER A 91 12.64 3.58 -8.06
C SER A 91 13.07 3.81 -6.61
N VAL A 92 12.37 3.16 -5.69
CA VAL A 92 12.77 3.05 -4.29
C VAL A 92 12.90 1.56 -3.97
N ARG A 93 14.13 1.06 -4.04
CA ARG A 93 14.42 -0.38 -4.04
C ARG A 93 13.62 -1.07 -5.14
N ASP A 94 12.72 -1.97 -4.75
CA ASP A 94 11.89 -2.76 -5.66
C ASP A 94 10.56 -2.06 -6.02
N LEU A 95 10.22 -0.97 -5.33
CA LEU A 95 9.00 -0.20 -5.59
C LEU A 95 9.27 0.83 -6.69
N MET A 96 8.61 0.66 -7.83
CA MET A 96 8.62 1.62 -8.94
C MET A 96 7.43 2.57 -8.82
N ILE A 97 7.69 3.86 -8.95
CA ILE A 97 6.71 4.95 -8.93
C ILE A 97 6.83 5.69 -10.26
N GLU A 98 5.76 5.69 -11.04
CA GLU A 98 5.75 6.29 -12.37
C GLU A 98 4.48 7.12 -12.56
N ILE A 99 4.58 8.26 -13.24
CA ILE A 99 3.41 8.98 -13.73
C ILE A 99 3.11 8.43 -15.13
N VAL A 100 1.93 7.87 -15.34
CA VAL A 100 1.47 7.36 -16.63
C VAL A 100 0.25 8.13 -17.11
N LYS A 101 0.10 8.29 -18.42
CA LYS A 101 -1.05 8.96 -19.02
C LYS A 101 -2.14 7.93 -19.37
N MET A 102 -3.30 8.06 -18.75
CA MET A 102 -4.48 7.23 -19.04
C MET A 102 -5.67 8.11 -19.41
N ARG A 103 -6.22 7.95 -20.61
CA ARG A 103 -7.39 8.73 -21.09
C ARG A 103 -7.23 10.24 -20.89
N ASN A 104 -6.06 10.79 -21.24
CA ASN A 104 -5.67 12.19 -21.04
C ASN A 104 -5.51 12.68 -19.59
N MET A 105 -5.55 11.79 -18.61
CA MET A 105 -5.27 12.10 -17.20
C MET A 105 -3.92 11.53 -16.78
N ASN A 106 -3.18 12.27 -15.96
CA ASN A 106 -2.00 11.74 -15.28
C ASN A 106 -2.46 10.84 -14.12
N VAL A 107 -1.87 9.66 -14.03
CA VAL A 107 -2.15 8.65 -13.02
C VAL A 107 -0.82 8.17 -12.47
N VAL A 108 -0.70 8.06 -11.15
CA VAL A 108 0.46 7.48 -10.50
C VAL A 108 0.32 5.96 -10.52
N LYS A 109 1.29 5.28 -11.11
CA LYS A 109 1.43 3.83 -11.10
C LYS A 109 2.49 3.45 -10.07
N LEU A 110 2.09 2.69 -9.07
CA LEU A 110 2.98 1.95 -8.19
C LEU A 110 3.14 0.54 -8.72
N SER A 111 4.36 0.05 -8.84
CA SER A 111 4.63 -1.34 -9.23
C SER A 111 5.60 -1.96 -8.25
N LEU A 112 5.28 -3.14 -7.74
CA LEU A 112 6.17 -3.96 -6.94
C LEU A 112 6.09 -5.39 -7.47
N ARG A 113 7.17 -5.87 -8.08
CA ARG A 113 7.19 -7.15 -8.80
C ARG A 113 6.11 -7.17 -9.90
N GLU A 114 5.18 -8.13 -9.85
CA GLU A 114 4.09 -8.29 -10.83
C GLU A 114 2.82 -7.51 -10.45
N ILE A 115 2.79 -6.88 -9.27
CA ILE A 115 1.59 -6.19 -8.77
C ILE A 115 1.68 -4.71 -9.10
N CYS A 116 0.64 -4.18 -9.74
CA CYS A 116 0.51 -2.77 -10.07
C CYS A 116 -0.72 -2.15 -9.40
N LEU A 117 -0.55 -0.96 -8.84
CA LEU A 117 -1.63 -0.12 -8.32
C LEU A 117 -1.59 1.23 -9.00
N TYR A 118 -2.79 1.74 -9.30
CA TYR A 118 -2.96 3.04 -9.94
C TYR A 118 -3.70 3.97 -8.99
N MET A 119 -3.23 5.21 -8.86
CA MET A 119 -3.87 6.24 -8.06
C MET A 119 -3.84 7.58 -8.78
N LYS A 120 -4.77 8.46 -8.42
CA LYS A 120 -4.73 9.84 -8.91
C LYS A 120 -3.59 10.58 -8.20
N PRO A 121 -2.80 11.43 -8.89
CA PRO A 121 -1.81 12.30 -8.26
C PRO A 121 -2.45 13.23 -7.22
#